data_AF-A0A2V1CS77-F1
#
_entry.id   AF-A0A2V1CS77-F1
#
_cell.length_a   1.000
_cell.length_b   1.000
_cell.length_c   1.000
_cell.angle_alpha   90.00
_cell.angle_beta   90.00
_cell.angle_gamma   90.00
#
_symmetry.space_group_name_H-M   'P 1'
#
loop_
_entity.id
_entity.type
_entity.pdbx_description
1 polymer ?
#
loop_
_entity_poly.entity_id
_entity_poly.type
_entity_poly.pdbx_seq_one_letter_code
_entity_poly.pdbx_strand_id
1 'polypeptide(L)'
;MVYRHFATAYDVKATGSGQLDIPFRNEWKIHFLGFPLNSQDRFFSAHTSTHYAIYTWQTNRSAWGEDEPIEALAIWDISSPSPYRPSEDPAGKANPSDESEGPFVIRRFSFANLDFYRIRQRSDPILRCLQLDENNVYIIVESHRWLVGQQATNDLPQLHHVKTTGIPFGIGPAWEDECGANGDTNISFCEKESDIRSPNVAPCWRHEEFPYLTVTEVVDSDAGVVFSARHCFMLEAISLEMTPKVHMKEPEYAISLRDDLWPQLLAKGKLCGDERFVVGENGSQEVVILHFDDLSLQRTPK
;
A
#
# COMPACT_ATOMS: atom_id res chain seq x y z
N MET A 1 -11.08 -26.04 -13.88
CA MET A 1 -10.59 -24.81 -14.51
C MET A 1 -9.37 -24.36 -13.71
N VAL A 2 -8.24 -24.06 -14.36
CA VAL A 2 -7.02 -23.59 -13.69
C VAL A 2 -6.97 -22.08 -13.83
N TYR A 3 -7.04 -21.36 -12.72
CA TYR A 3 -6.88 -19.90 -12.72
C TYR A 3 -5.38 -19.58 -12.73
N ARG A 4 -4.97 -18.58 -13.51
CA ARG A 4 -3.60 -18.08 -13.53
C ARG A 4 -3.65 -16.57 -13.37
N HIS A 5 -2.82 -16.07 -12.46
CA HIS A 5 -2.78 -14.65 -12.12
C HIS A 5 -1.40 -14.11 -12.50
N PHE A 6 -1.41 -12.97 -13.16
CA PHE A 6 -0.22 -12.31 -13.69
C PHE A 6 -0.17 -10.87 -13.18
N ALA A 7 1.04 -10.34 -13.06
CA ALA A 7 1.26 -8.90 -13.00
C ALA A 7 1.87 -8.45 -14.33
N THR A 8 1.47 -7.27 -14.76
CA THR A 8 1.92 -6.66 -16.01
C THR A 8 2.44 -5.27 -15.70
N ALA A 9 3.64 -4.96 -16.17
CA ALA A 9 4.26 -3.65 -16.03
C ALA A 9 4.35 -2.95 -17.40
N TYR A 10 4.19 -1.64 -17.36
CA TYR A 10 4.35 -0.74 -18.50
C TYR A 10 5.30 0.38 -18.09
N ASP A 11 6.12 0.86 -19.02
CA ASP A 11 6.80 2.14 -18.82
C ASP A 11 5.80 3.26 -19.14
N VAL A 12 5.86 4.38 -18.44
CA VAL A 12 5.07 5.57 -18.76
C VAL A 12 6.04 6.70 -19.10
N LYS A 13 6.00 7.18 -20.34
CA LYS A 13 6.93 8.20 -20.87
C LYS A 13 6.14 9.40 -21.37
N ALA A 14 6.48 10.59 -20.87
CA ALA A 14 5.96 11.82 -21.44
C ALA A 14 6.61 12.08 -22.80
N THR A 15 5.80 12.31 -23.83
CA THR A 15 6.27 12.78 -25.13
C THR A 15 6.22 14.30 -25.19
N GLY A 16 7.06 14.92 -26.02
CA GLY A 16 7.18 16.39 -26.10
C GLY A 16 5.90 17.15 -26.50
N SER A 17 4.84 16.45 -26.93
CA SER A 17 3.52 17.01 -27.26
C SER A 17 2.51 16.97 -26.11
N GLY A 18 2.91 16.53 -24.91
CA GLY A 18 1.99 16.31 -23.79
C GLY A 18 1.22 14.98 -23.88
N GLN A 19 1.49 14.16 -24.89
CA GLN A 19 0.95 12.81 -25.02
C GLN A 19 1.80 11.82 -24.21
N LEU A 20 1.19 10.77 -23.65
CA LEU A 20 1.91 9.70 -22.96
C LEU A 20 2.15 8.52 -23.91
N ASP A 21 3.39 8.01 -23.92
CA ASP A 21 3.75 6.72 -24.50
C ASP A 21 3.80 5.67 -23.38
N ILE A 22 3.09 4.56 -23.57
CA ILE A 22 2.90 3.52 -22.54
C ILE A 22 3.30 2.14 -23.11
N PRO A 23 4.60 1.91 -23.39
CA PRO A 23 5.03 0.63 -23.93
C PRO A 23 4.97 -0.46 -22.85
N PHE A 24 4.58 -1.65 -23.28
CA PHE A 24 4.66 -2.87 -22.46
C PHE A 24 6.12 -3.11 -22.03
N ARG A 25 6.33 -3.38 -20.74
CA ARG A 25 7.65 -3.67 -20.18
C ARG A 25 7.84 -5.15 -19.91
N ASN A 26 6.95 -5.74 -19.11
CA ASN A 26 7.11 -7.07 -18.53
C ASN A 26 5.75 -7.69 -18.17
N GLU A 27 5.67 -9.03 -18.20
CA GLU A 27 4.58 -9.80 -17.59
C GLU A 27 5.16 -11.02 -16.88
N TRP A 28 4.67 -11.32 -15.67
CA TRP A 28 5.09 -12.48 -14.91
C TRP A 28 3.95 -13.08 -14.09
N LYS A 29 4.07 -14.38 -13.81
CA LYS A 29 3.11 -15.11 -12.99
C LYS A 29 3.33 -14.78 -11.51
N ILE A 30 2.31 -14.22 -10.85
CA ILE A 30 2.38 -13.79 -9.44
C ILE A 30 1.88 -14.82 -8.45
N HIS A 31 1.08 -15.79 -8.90
CA HIS A 31 0.39 -16.71 -8.02
C HIS A 31 0.63 -18.16 -8.43
N PHE A 32 1.08 -19.00 -7.49
CA PHE A 32 1.31 -20.43 -7.77
C PHE A 32 0.00 -21.22 -7.86
N LEU A 33 -0.99 -20.88 -7.04
CA LEU A 33 -2.22 -21.67 -6.87
C LEU A 33 -3.34 -21.19 -7.79
N GLY A 34 -3.95 -22.12 -8.52
CA GLY A 34 -5.04 -21.82 -9.44
C GLY A 34 -6.40 -21.72 -8.78
N PHE A 35 -6.51 -21.08 -7.61
CA PHE A 35 -7.80 -20.82 -6.97
C PHE A 35 -8.46 -19.56 -7.57
N PRO A 36 -9.79 -19.56 -7.72
CA PRO A 36 -10.53 -18.37 -8.11
C PRO A 36 -10.41 -17.31 -7.01
N LEU A 37 -10.16 -16.06 -7.40
CA LEU A 37 -10.16 -14.94 -6.47
C LEU A 37 -11.59 -14.55 -6.09
N ASN A 38 -11.79 -14.07 -4.87
CA ASN A 38 -13.04 -13.46 -4.43
C ASN A 38 -12.78 -12.26 -3.51
N SER A 39 -13.85 -11.63 -3.02
CA SER A 39 -13.79 -10.43 -2.17
C SER A 39 -13.19 -10.66 -0.77
N GLN A 40 -13.00 -11.91 -0.34
CA GLN A 40 -12.37 -12.23 0.95
C GLN A 40 -10.86 -12.37 0.85
N ASP A 41 -10.32 -12.60 -0.36
CA ASP A 41 -8.88 -12.71 -0.58
C ASP A 41 -8.24 -11.31 -0.49
N ARG A 42 -7.02 -11.25 0.06
CA ARG A 42 -6.31 -9.99 0.30
C ARG A 42 -4.98 -9.99 -0.44
N PHE A 43 -4.77 -8.95 -1.24
CA PHE A 43 -3.57 -8.76 -2.05
C PHE A 43 -2.97 -7.40 -1.73
N PHE A 44 -1.74 -7.40 -1.27
CA PHE A 44 -0.96 -6.19 -1.07
C PHE A 44 0.25 -6.29 -1.96
N SER A 45 0.48 -5.27 -2.77
CA SER A 45 1.67 -5.17 -3.59
C SER A 45 2.33 -3.81 -3.43
N ALA A 46 3.62 -3.80 -3.69
CA ALA A 46 4.44 -2.60 -3.80
C ALA A 46 5.45 -2.83 -4.92
N HIS A 47 5.93 -1.75 -5.52
CA HIS A 47 6.97 -1.84 -6.52
C HIS A 47 7.85 -0.58 -6.55
N THR A 48 9.07 -0.75 -7.04
CA THR A 48 9.94 0.31 -7.52
C THR A 48 10.04 0.21 -9.05
N SER A 49 11.00 0.89 -9.67
CA SER A 49 11.32 0.68 -11.08
C SER A 49 12.05 -0.65 -11.34
N THR A 50 12.59 -1.28 -10.29
CA THR A 50 13.45 -2.47 -10.39
C THR A 50 12.93 -3.66 -9.61
N HIS A 51 12.03 -3.47 -8.64
CA HIS A 51 11.53 -4.54 -7.79
C HIS A 51 10.01 -4.54 -7.71
N TYR A 52 9.43 -5.73 -7.55
CA TYR A 52 8.00 -5.91 -7.28
C TYR A 52 7.83 -6.91 -6.14
N ALA A 53 6.99 -6.59 -5.17
CA ALA A 53 6.62 -7.51 -4.10
C ALA A 53 5.11 -7.66 -4.02
N ILE A 54 4.67 -8.87 -3.67
CA ILE A 54 3.28 -9.15 -3.37
C ILE A 54 3.18 -10.04 -2.14
N TYR A 55 2.28 -9.66 -1.24
CA TYR A 55 1.79 -10.48 -0.16
C TYR A 55 0.35 -10.91 -0.49
N THR A 56 0.11 -12.20 -0.46
CA THR A 56 -1.18 -12.81 -0.75
C THR A 56 -1.70 -13.52 0.48
N TRP A 57 -2.96 -13.28 0.81
CA TRP A 57 -3.70 -14.00 1.83
C TRP A 57 -4.99 -14.50 1.22
N GLN A 58 -5.22 -15.81 1.28
CA GLN A 58 -6.42 -16.43 0.76
C GLN A 58 -7.02 -17.38 1.79
N THR A 59 -8.33 -17.34 1.93
CA THR A 59 -9.02 -18.35 2.74
C THR A 59 -8.77 -19.73 2.16
N ASN A 60 -8.40 -20.68 3.02
CA ASN A 60 -8.24 -22.06 2.58
C ASN A 60 -9.62 -22.62 2.29
N ARG A 61 -9.84 -22.92 1.02
CA ARG A 61 -11.09 -23.44 0.48
C ARG A 61 -10.94 -24.91 0.08
N SER A 62 -9.92 -25.59 0.64
CA SER A 62 -9.72 -27.02 0.40
C SER A 62 -10.93 -27.80 0.91
N ALA A 63 -11.33 -28.81 0.15
CA ALA A 63 -12.41 -29.71 0.56
C ALA A 63 -11.99 -30.64 1.73
N TRP A 64 -10.74 -30.56 2.18
CA TRP A 64 -10.10 -31.50 3.11
C TRP A 64 -9.94 -30.94 4.53
N GLY A 65 -10.53 -29.77 4.83
CA GLY A 65 -10.61 -29.23 6.18
C GLY A 65 -9.29 -28.63 6.69
N GLU A 66 -8.43 -28.14 5.81
CA GLU A 66 -7.35 -27.26 6.25
C GLU A 66 -7.93 -25.88 6.57
N ASP A 67 -7.96 -25.50 7.86
CA ASP A 67 -8.60 -24.26 8.32
C ASP A 67 -7.70 -23.03 8.19
N GLU A 68 -6.38 -23.20 8.04
CA GLU A 68 -5.44 -22.07 8.00
C GLU A 68 -5.37 -21.43 6.61
N PRO A 69 -5.49 -20.09 6.50
CA PRO A 69 -5.32 -19.36 5.24
C PRO A 69 -3.99 -19.64 4.54
N ILE A 70 -4.04 -19.57 3.21
CA ILE A 70 -2.86 -19.69 2.36
C ILE A 70 -2.21 -18.32 2.25
N GLU A 71 -0.96 -18.25 2.70
CA GLU A 71 -0.19 -17.01 2.74
C GLU A 71 1.11 -17.11 1.95
N ALA A 72 1.45 -16.09 1.20
CA ALA A 72 2.74 -16.03 0.51
C ALA A 72 3.22 -14.60 0.40
N LEU A 73 4.52 -14.40 0.61
CA LEU A 73 5.25 -13.20 0.21
C LEU A 73 6.26 -13.61 -0.85
N ALA A 74 6.29 -12.87 -1.96
CA ALA A 74 7.28 -13.08 -3.00
C ALA A 74 7.76 -11.74 -3.54
N ILE A 75 9.04 -11.71 -3.92
CA ILE A 75 9.76 -10.53 -4.39
C ILE A 75 10.42 -10.89 -5.72
N TRP A 76 10.20 -10.05 -6.72
CA TRP A 76 10.77 -10.15 -8.06
C TRP A 76 11.72 -9.00 -8.33
N ASP A 77 12.77 -9.30 -9.08
CA ASP A 77 13.49 -8.32 -9.86
C ASP A 77 12.70 -8.11 -11.15
N ILE A 78 12.43 -6.86 -11.52
CA ILE A 78 11.75 -6.43 -12.74
C ILE A 78 12.58 -5.41 -13.54
N SER A 79 13.88 -5.32 -13.23
CA SER A 79 14.81 -4.36 -13.82
C SER A 79 15.05 -4.61 -15.31
N SER A 80 15.14 -5.88 -15.72
CA SER A 80 15.25 -6.27 -17.12
C SER A 80 13.88 -6.32 -17.81
N PRO A 81 13.68 -5.61 -18.93
CA PRO A 81 12.46 -5.74 -19.74
C PRO A 81 12.48 -7.05 -20.55
N SER A 82 11.31 -7.62 -20.79
CA SER A 82 11.12 -8.80 -21.63
C SER A 82 9.79 -8.73 -22.37
N PRO A 83 9.77 -8.99 -23.70
CA PRO A 83 8.53 -9.04 -24.46
C PRO A 83 7.70 -10.31 -24.20
N TYR A 84 8.26 -11.29 -23.47
CA TYR A 84 7.59 -12.56 -23.22
C TYR A 84 6.34 -12.38 -22.35
N ARG A 85 5.26 -13.05 -22.72
CA ARG A 85 3.95 -13.01 -22.06
C ARG A 85 3.52 -14.41 -21.64
N PRO A 86 3.76 -14.78 -20.37
CA PRO A 86 3.32 -16.06 -19.83
C PRO A 86 1.81 -16.32 -19.95
N SER A 87 0.98 -15.27 -20.06
CA SER A 87 -0.46 -15.39 -20.31
C SER A 87 -0.80 -15.93 -21.71
N GLU A 88 0.04 -15.63 -22.71
CA GLU A 88 -0.11 -16.05 -24.11
C GLU A 88 0.58 -17.40 -24.40
N ASP A 89 1.48 -17.85 -23.51
CA ASP A 89 2.16 -19.15 -23.59
C ASP A 89 1.93 -20.03 -22.34
N PRO A 90 0.74 -20.62 -22.18
CA PRO A 90 0.41 -21.54 -21.10
C PRO A 90 1.36 -22.73 -20.90
N ALA A 91 2.11 -23.10 -21.95
CA ALA A 91 3.02 -24.25 -21.95
C ALA A 91 4.46 -23.87 -21.59
N GLY A 92 4.79 -22.58 -21.50
CA GLY A 92 6.13 -22.10 -21.18
C GLY A 92 7.18 -22.42 -22.25
N LYS A 93 6.76 -22.67 -23.50
CA LYS A 93 7.67 -23.11 -24.58
C LYS A 93 8.60 -22.00 -25.05
N ALA A 94 8.15 -20.75 -24.98
CA ALA A 94 8.90 -19.57 -25.40
C ALA A 94 9.46 -18.80 -24.20
N ASN A 95 9.41 -19.39 -22.99
CA ASN A 95 9.98 -18.77 -21.81
C ASN A 95 11.50 -18.57 -22.00
N PRO A 96 12.03 -17.35 -21.81
CA PRO A 96 13.46 -17.11 -21.88
C PRO A 96 14.24 -18.08 -21.00
N SER A 97 15.32 -18.65 -21.54
CA SER A 97 16.19 -19.57 -20.80
C SER A 97 17.17 -18.86 -19.88
N ASP A 98 17.35 -17.54 -20.07
CA ASP A 98 18.27 -16.71 -19.32
C ASP A 98 17.51 -15.99 -18.19
N GLU A 99 17.92 -16.23 -16.94
CA GLU A 99 17.33 -15.57 -15.77
C GLU A 99 17.57 -14.05 -15.77
N SER A 100 18.49 -13.54 -16.59
CA SER A 100 18.72 -12.11 -16.77
C SER A 100 17.73 -11.44 -17.74
N GLU A 101 16.92 -12.22 -18.47
CA GLU A 101 15.93 -11.71 -19.42
C GLU A 101 14.52 -11.69 -18.80
N GLY A 102 14.10 -10.52 -18.34
CA GLY A 102 12.77 -10.29 -17.79
C GLY A 102 12.68 -10.52 -16.27
N PRO A 103 11.44 -10.60 -15.74
CA PRO A 103 11.23 -10.72 -14.31
C PRO A 103 11.62 -12.09 -13.76
N PHE A 104 12.42 -12.11 -12.69
CA PHE A 104 12.76 -13.33 -11.96
C PHE A 104 12.55 -13.16 -10.46
N VAL A 105 12.38 -14.27 -9.75
CA VAL A 105 12.09 -14.24 -8.32
C VAL A 105 13.37 -14.17 -7.52
N ILE A 106 13.53 -13.09 -6.75
CA ILE A 106 14.63 -12.91 -5.81
C ILE A 106 14.39 -13.75 -4.56
N ARG A 107 13.17 -13.71 -4.02
CA ARG A 107 12.84 -14.39 -2.77
C ARG A 107 11.39 -14.83 -2.68
N ARG A 108 11.17 -16.04 -2.15
CA ARG A 108 9.85 -16.55 -1.75
C ARG A 108 9.85 -16.90 -0.27
N PHE A 109 8.77 -16.56 0.41
CA PHE A 109 8.57 -16.85 1.81
C PHE A 109 7.62 -18.04 1.95
N SER A 110 8.11 -19.13 2.53
CA SER A 110 7.26 -20.22 3.02
C SER A 110 6.52 -19.79 4.28
N PHE A 111 5.53 -20.56 4.73
CA PHE A 111 4.86 -20.33 6.01
C PHE A 111 5.86 -20.24 7.17
N ALA A 112 6.88 -21.10 7.18
CA ALA A 112 7.94 -21.07 8.19
C ALA A 112 8.75 -19.75 8.16
N ASN A 113 8.99 -19.18 6.97
CA ASN A 113 9.64 -17.87 6.85
C ASN A 113 8.72 -16.76 7.38
N LEU A 114 7.43 -16.79 7.03
CA LEU A 114 6.45 -15.81 7.52
C LEU A 114 6.31 -15.87 9.04
N ASP A 115 6.29 -17.08 9.62
CA ASP A 115 6.28 -17.30 11.08
C ASP A 115 7.60 -16.84 11.73
N PHE A 116 8.75 -17.13 11.12
CA PHE A 116 10.07 -16.68 11.61
C PHE A 116 10.16 -15.16 11.74
N TYR A 117 9.67 -14.43 10.74
CA TYR A 117 9.63 -12.96 10.75
C TYR A 117 8.40 -12.40 11.49
N ARG A 118 7.52 -13.25 12.05
CA ARG A 118 6.29 -12.85 12.75
C ARG A 118 5.37 -11.95 11.93
N ILE A 119 5.33 -12.16 10.61
CA ILE A 119 4.48 -11.42 9.67
C ILE A 119 3.31 -12.26 9.14
N ARG A 120 3.20 -13.52 9.59
CA ARG A 120 2.09 -14.41 9.23
C ARG A 120 0.79 -13.91 9.87
N GLN A 121 -0.25 -13.76 9.04
CA GLN A 121 -1.51 -13.12 9.39
C GLN A 121 -2.56 -14.12 9.91
N ARG A 122 -2.50 -15.38 9.46
CA ARG A 122 -3.44 -16.44 9.88
C ARG A 122 -4.90 -15.98 9.75
N SER A 123 -5.79 -16.35 10.68
CA SER A 123 -7.20 -15.98 10.65
C SER A 123 -7.49 -14.52 11.00
N ASP A 124 -6.49 -13.74 11.40
CA ASP A 124 -6.66 -12.36 11.87
C ASP A 124 -5.78 -11.36 11.08
N PRO A 125 -6.12 -11.08 9.82
CA PRO A 125 -5.31 -10.24 8.96
C PRO A 125 -5.37 -8.74 9.36
N ILE A 126 -4.23 -8.22 9.77
CA ILE A 126 -3.96 -6.84 10.20
C ILE A 126 -2.96 -6.10 9.30
N LEU A 127 -2.49 -6.75 8.23
CA LEU A 127 -1.63 -6.15 7.21
C LEU A 127 -2.35 -4.98 6.53
N ARG A 128 -1.69 -3.82 6.48
CA ARG A 128 -2.22 -2.60 5.85
C ARG A 128 -1.54 -2.27 4.54
N CYS A 129 -0.23 -2.43 4.50
CA CYS A 129 0.57 -1.92 3.40
C CYS A 129 1.86 -2.73 3.25
N LEU A 130 2.31 -2.83 2.01
CA LEU A 130 3.69 -3.14 1.70
C LEU A 130 4.37 -1.88 1.19
N GLN A 131 5.64 -1.73 1.52
CA GLN A 131 6.54 -0.78 0.88
C GLN A 131 7.83 -1.48 0.49
N LEU A 132 8.61 -0.87 -0.40
CA LEU A 132 9.87 -1.38 -0.90
C LEU A 132 10.88 -0.24 -1.01
N ASP A 133 12.14 -0.56 -0.76
CA ASP A 133 13.30 0.22 -1.20
C ASP A 133 14.18 -0.66 -2.12
N GLU A 134 15.42 -0.25 -2.36
CA GLU A 134 16.35 -1.00 -3.22
C GLU A 134 16.77 -2.37 -2.65
N ASN A 135 16.58 -2.62 -1.36
CA ASN A 135 17.18 -3.78 -0.67
C ASN A 135 16.22 -4.53 0.26
N ASN A 136 15.06 -3.98 0.59
CA ASN A 136 14.19 -4.44 1.66
C ASN A 136 12.71 -4.35 1.25
N VAL A 137 11.95 -5.31 1.76
CA VAL A 137 10.50 -5.24 1.81
C VAL A 137 10.04 -4.87 3.21
N TYR A 138 9.09 -3.96 3.27
CA TYR A 138 8.55 -3.38 4.48
C TYR A 138 7.10 -3.83 4.64
N ILE A 139 6.83 -4.54 5.73
CA ILE A 139 5.50 -5.06 6.06
C ILE A 139 4.94 -4.18 7.16
N ILE A 140 3.89 -3.41 6.85
CA ILE A 140 3.25 -2.49 7.79
C ILE A 140 1.94 -3.12 8.26
N VAL A 141 1.89 -3.45 9.54
CA VAL A 141 0.69 -3.95 10.22
C VAL A 141 0.15 -2.87 11.16
N GLU A 142 -1.17 -2.79 11.26
CA GLU A 142 -1.87 -1.85 12.14
C GLU A 142 -3.10 -2.53 12.72
N SER A 143 -3.35 -2.31 14.01
CA SER A 143 -4.54 -2.80 14.69
C SER A 143 -5.05 -1.78 15.70
N HIS A 144 -6.34 -1.41 15.62
CA HIS A 144 -7.04 -0.55 16.57
C HIS A 144 -8.55 -0.48 16.29
N ARG A 145 -9.34 -0.08 17.30
CA ARG A 145 -10.81 0.10 17.29
C ARG A 145 -11.44 1.04 16.26
N TRP A 146 -10.65 1.72 15.44
CA TRP A 146 -11.14 2.70 14.45
C TRP A 146 -10.69 2.37 13.03
N LEU A 147 -10.16 1.16 12.79
CA LEU A 147 -9.84 0.74 11.43
C LEU A 147 -11.14 0.66 10.65
N VAL A 148 -11.11 1.19 9.42
CA VAL A 148 -12.27 1.17 8.52
C VAL A 148 -11.96 0.29 7.31
N GLY A 149 -13.03 -0.29 6.77
CA GLY A 149 -13.03 -1.07 5.54
C GLY A 149 -12.98 -2.58 5.73
N GLN A 150 -13.24 -3.31 4.64
CA GLN A 150 -13.36 -4.79 4.62
C GLN A 150 -12.07 -5.51 5.05
N GLN A 151 -10.96 -4.78 5.09
CA GLN A 151 -9.65 -5.28 5.48
C GLN A 151 -9.38 -5.12 6.99
N ALA A 152 -10.26 -4.44 7.74
CA ALA A 152 -10.14 -4.37 9.19
C ALA A 152 -10.39 -5.75 9.83
N THR A 153 -9.77 -6.00 10.98
CA THR A 153 -10.09 -7.17 11.80
C THR A 153 -11.47 -7.02 12.44
N ASN A 154 -12.14 -8.15 12.70
CA ASN A 154 -13.38 -8.19 13.48
C ASN A 154 -13.13 -8.06 14.99
N ASP A 155 -11.90 -8.31 15.45
CA ASP A 155 -11.50 -8.22 16.86
C ASP A 155 -10.58 -7.02 17.06
N LEU A 156 -11.16 -5.83 17.08
CA LEU A 156 -10.38 -4.60 17.13
C LEU A 156 -9.89 -4.33 18.56
N PRO A 157 -8.57 -4.22 18.79
CA PRO A 157 -8.03 -3.98 20.12
C PRO A 157 -8.38 -2.58 20.61
N GLN A 158 -8.45 -2.45 21.94
CA GLN A 158 -8.73 -1.15 22.59
C GLN A 158 -7.62 -0.13 22.35
N LEU A 159 -6.37 -0.61 22.28
CA LEU A 159 -5.19 0.23 22.09
C LEU A 159 -4.73 0.18 20.64
N HIS A 160 -4.18 1.30 20.18
CA HIS A 160 -3.56 1.40 18.88
C HIS A 160 -2.16 0.82 18.90
N HIS A 161 -1.89 -0.02 17.90
CA HIS A 161 -0.57 -0.57 17.67
C HIS A 161 -0.29 -0.60 16.17
N VAL A 162 0.84 -0.01 15.78
CA VAL A 162 1.39 -0.05 14.43
C VAL A 162 2.80 -0.60 14.53
N LYS A 163 3.12 -1.52 13.63
CA LYS A 163 4.44 -2.11 13.55
C LYS A 163 4.87 -2.16 12.09
N THR A 164 6.14 -1.92 11.85
CA THR A 164 6.77 -2.18 10.57
C THR A 164 7.92 -3.16 10.74
N THR A 165 7.91 -4.20 9.92
CA THR A 165 8.98 -5.20 9.83
C THR A 165 9.64 -5.09 8.46
N GLY A 166 10.93 -4.81 8.42
CA GLY A 166 11.73 -4.85 7.21
C GLY A 166 12.51 -6.12 7.07
N ILE A 167 12.45 -6.69 5.88
CA ILE A 167 13.14 -7.91 5.55
C ILE A 167 14.01 -7.64 4.33
N PRO A 168 15.34 -7.86 4.42
CA PRO A 168 16.21 -7.69 3.27
C PRO A 168 15.90 -8.72 2.19
N PHE A 169 16.11 -8.36 0.93
CA PHE A 169 15.99 -9.29 -0.19
C PHE A 169 17.02 -10.42 -0.09
N GLY A 170 18.22 -10.09 0.41
CA GLY A 170 19.30 -11.04 0.69
C GLY A 170 19.26 -11.66 2.10
N ILE A 171 20.42 -12.17 2.52
CA ILE A 171 20.61 -12.69 3.88
C ILE A 171 21.01 -11.52 4.78
N GLY A 172 20.23 -11.28 5.83
CA GLY A 172 20.52 -10.22 6.79
C GLY A 172 19.51 -10.19 7.94
N PRO A 173 19.79 -9.38 8.97
CA PRO A 173 18.83 -9.16 10.05
C PRO A 173 17.58 -8.47 9.49
N ALA A 174 16.42 -8.84 10.04
CA ALA A 174 15.24 -8.00 9.90
C ALA A 174 15.36 -6.83 10.86
N TRP A 175 14.82 -5.68 10.47
CA TRP A 175 14.62 -4.55 11.37
C TRP A 175 13.13 -4.46 11.71
N GLU A 176 12.83 -4.08 12.94
CA GLU A 176 11.48 -3.83 13.40
C GLU A 176 11.41 -2.45 14.04
N ASP A 177 10.31 -1.75 13.79
CA ASP A 177 9.94 -0.52 14.47
C ASP A 177 8.46 -0.59 14.85
N GLU A 178 8.10 -0.05 16.01
CA GLU A 178 6.71 -0.06 16.50
C GLU A 178 6.31 1.27 17.12
N CYS A 179 5.01 1.56 17.06
CA CYS A 179 4.39 2.73 17.65
C CYS A 179 3.03 2.31 18.23
N GLY A 180 2.76 2.66 19.48
CA GLY A 180 1.49 2.35 20.13
C GLY A 180 1.55 2.56 21.64
N ALA A 181 0.38 2.57 22.28
CA ALA A 181 0.30 2.64 23.73
C ALA A 181 0.78 1.31 24.33
N ASN A 182 2.03 1.26 24.79
CA ASN A 182 2.47 0.17 25.66
C ASN A 182 1.53 0.16 26.86
N GLY A 183 1.00 -1.01 27.21
CA GLY A 183 -0.14 -1.22 28.12
C GLY A 183 -0.04 -0.70 29.56
N ASP A 184 0.79 0.29 29.84
CA ASP A 184 0.67 1.13 31.00
C ASP A 184 -0.48 2.12 30.80
N THR A 185 -1.33 2.22 31.81
CA THR A 185 -2.49 3.12 31.92
C THR A 185 -2.17 4.62 31.82
N ASN A 186 -0.94 4.97 31.47
CA ASN A 186 -0.53 6.33 31.11
C ASN A 186 -0.49 6.41 29.59
N ILE A 187 -1.37 7.23 29.03
CA ILE A 187 -1.46 7.61 27.62
C ILE A 187 -0.06 8.01 27.14
N SER A 188 0.72 7.07 26.61
CA SER A 188 2.07 7.36 26.16
C SER A 188 1.95 8.08 24.82
N PHE A 189 2.03 9.41 24.85
CA PHE A 189 2.27 10.19 23.63
C PHE A 189 3.54 9.64 22.99
N CYS A 190 3.46 9.27 21.70
CA CYS A 190 4.62 8.80 20.98
C CYS A 190 5.65 9.92 20.92
N GLU A 191 6.87 9.67 21.39
CA GLU A 191 7.99 10.64 21.36
C GLU A 191 8.65 10.75 19.98
N LYS A 192 8.15 10.01 18.97
CA LYS A 192 8.69 10.06 17.61
C LYS A 192 8.36 11.41 16.98
N GLU A 193 9.36 12.01 16.34
CA GLU A 193 9.11 13.16 15.48
C GLU A 193 8.12 12.76 14.39
N SER A 194 7.00 13.46 14.36
CA SER A 194 5.88 13.19 13.46
C SER A 194 6.31 13.21 12.02
N ASP A 195 7.30 14.00 11.60
CA ASP A 195 7.49 14.31 10.18
C ASP A 195 8.33 13.27 9.40
N ILE A 196 8.87 12.25 10.07
CA ILE A 196 9.69 11.22 9.42
C ILE A 196 8.77 10.18 8.76
N ARG A 197 8.50 10.37 7.47
CA ARG A 197 7.81 9.40 6.61
C ARG A 197 8.86 8.54 5.89
N SER A 198 9.17 7.37 6.43
CA SER A 198 10.07 6.41 5.80
C SER A 198 9.50 4.99 5.90
N PRO A 199 9.73 4.11 4.91
CA PRO A 199 9.32 2.71 5.01
C PRO A 199 9.86 2.04 6.27
N ASN A 200 11.03 2.47 6.74
CA ASN A 200 11.65 1.88 7.92
C ASN A 200 11.15 2.43 9.28
N VAL A 201 10.07 3.20 9.30
CA VAL A 201 9.51 3.80 10.51
C VAL A 201 8.03 3.48 10.58
N ALA A 202 7.61 2.88 11.68
CA ALA A 202 6.21 2.65 11.97
C ALA A 202 5.50 4.00 12.06
N PRO A 203 4.50 4.24 11.21
CA PRO A 203 3.98 5.58 11.06
C PRO A 203 3.21 5.94 12.36
N CYS A 204 3.61 7.03 13.03
CA CYS A 204 3.14 7.46 14.35
C CYS A 204 2.02 8.52 14.36
N TRP A 205 1.66 9.05 13.19
CA TRP A 205 0.62 10.03 12.80
C TRP A 205 -0.73 10.00 13.54
N ARG A 206 -1.03 8.97 14.34
CA ARG A 206 -2.19 9.00 15.26
C ARG A 206 -1.97 9.76 16.56
N HIS A 207 -0.74 10.15 16.85
CA HIS A 207 -0.41 10.97 18.03
C HIS A 207 -0.21 12.45 17.70
N GLU A 208 -0.34 12.85 16.44
CA GLU A 208 -0.11 14.23 15.99
C GLU A 208 -1.15 15.20 16.59
N GLU A 209 -2.45 14.85 16.60
CA GLU A 209 -3.50 15.80 16.98
C GLU A 209 -4.72 15.16 17.66
N PHE A 210 -4.73 15.02 18.99
CA PHE A 210 -5.98 14.71 19.70
C PHE A 210 -6.97 15.88 19.54
N PRO A 211 -8.27 15.67 19.21
CA PRO A 211 -9.04 14.42 19.19
C PRO A 211 -9.16 13.70 17.83
N TYR A 212 -8.36 14.10 16.83
CA TYR A 212 -8.36 13.51 15.49
C TYR A 212 -7.47 12.26 15.44
N LEU A 213 -7.98 11.24 14.75
CA LEU A 213 -7.27 10.00 14.50
C LEU A 213 -7.11 9.83 13.00
N THR A 214 -5.90 10.01 12.51
CA THR A 214 -5.62 9.86 11.09
C THR A 214 -5.73 8.38 10.69
N VAL A 215 -6.47 8.10 9.62
CA VAL A 215 -6.86 6.77 9.11
C VAL A 215 -6.05 6.33 7.89
N THR A 216 -5.64 7.28 7.04
CA THR A 216 -4.63 7.11 6.00
C THR A 216 -4.08 8.48 5.61
N GLU A 217 -2.86 8.51 5.06
CA GLU A 217 -2.25 9.71 4.49
C GLU A 217 -1.66 9.43 3.10
N VAL A 218 -1.59 10.49 2.31
CA VAL A 218 -0.86 10.55 1.04
C VAL A 218 0.08 11.73 1.15
N VAL A 219 1.38 11.48 0.96
CA VAL A 219 2.43 12.49 1.10
C VAL A 219 3.13 12.62 -0.24
N ASP A 220 3.11 13.84 -0.78
CA ASP A 220 3.95 14.26 -1.88
C ASP A 220 4.98 15.26 -1.35
N SER A 221 6.13 14.72 -0.92
CA SER A 221 7.23 15.52 -0.37
C SER A 221 7.83 16.47 -1.41
N ASP A 222 7.82 16.09 -2.68
CA ASP A 222 8.35 16.92 -3.76
C ASP A 222 7.45 18.13 -3.98
N ALA A 223 6.14 18.02 -3.82
CA ALA A 223 5.20 19.13 -3.87
C ALA A 223 5.03 19.88 -2.54
N GLY A 224 5.35 19.25 -1.41
CA GLY A 224 5.06 19.77 -0.07
C GLY A 224 3.57 19.64 0.29
N VAL A 225 2.92 18.57 -0.17
CA VAL A 225 1.49 18.34 -0.02
C VAL A 225 1.23 17.07 0.78
N VAL A 226 0.34 17.16 1.76
CA VAL A 226 -0.14 16.00 2.52
C VAL A 226 -1.67 15.97 2.49
N PHE A 227 -2.25 14.86 2.06
CA PHE A 227 -3.66 14.57 2.27
C PHE A 227 -3.81 13.62 3.45
N SER A 228 -4.62 14.01 4.43
CA SER A 228 -4.88 13.21 5.63
C SER A 228 -6.37 12.94 5.76
N ALA A 229 -6.76 11.67 5.84
CA ALA A 229 -8.12 11.31 6.24
C ALA A 229 -8.16 11.14 7.75
N ARG A 230 -8.91 12.01 8.46
CA ARG A 230 -8.96 12.05 9.93
C ARG A 230 -10.36 11.73 10.45
N HIS A 231 -10.42 10.90 11.49
CA HIS A 231 -11.64 10.58 12.23
C HIS A 231 -11.58 11.24 13.62
N CYS A 232 -12.52 12.12 13.93
CA CYS A 232 -12.70 12.70 15.28
C CYS A 232 -13.92 12.05 15.94
N PHE A 233 -13.93 11.94 17.27
CA PHE A 233 -15.04 11.40 18.08
C PHE A 233 -16.43 11.99 17.75
N MET A 234 -16.51 13.09 17.02
CA MET A 234 -17.75 13.76 16.59
C MET A 234 -17.87 13.98 15.06
N LEU A 235 -16.80 13.79 14.26
CA LEU A 235 -16.75 14.21 12.85
C LEU A 235 -15.81 13.32 12.01
N GLU A 236 -16.22 12.99 10.79
CA GLU A 236 -15.37 12.38 9.76
C GLU A 236 -14.94 13.47 8.76
N ALA A 237 -13.65 13.64 8.52
CA ALA A 237 -13.14 14.69 7.63
C ALA A 237 -11.92 14.23 6.83
N ILE A 238 -11.82 14.68 5.59
CA ILE A 238 -10.59 14.59 4.79
C ILE A 238 -10.00 16.00 4.73
N SER A 239 -8.75 16.16 5.13
CA SER A 239 -8.03 17.44 5.11
C SER A 239 -6.86 17.40 4.15
N LEU A 240 -6.57 18.56 3.56
CA LEU A 240 -5.39 18.83 2.75
C LEU A 240 -4.51 19.81 3.52
N GLU A 241 -3.26 19.43 3.74
CA GLU A 241 -2.24 20.28 4.33
C GLU A 241 -1.19 20.65 3.26
N MET A 242 -0.87 21.93 3.20
CA MET A 242 0.10 22.46 2.24
C MET A 242 1.22 23.20 2.96
N THR A 243 2.45 22.69 2.81
CA THR A 243 3.64 23.35 3.35
C THR A 243 4.30 24.17 2.22
N PRO A 244 4.36 25.51 2.33
CA PRO A 244 4.96 26.33 1.29
C PRO A 244 6.47 26.03 1.15
N LYS A 245 6.92 25.69 -0.07
CA LYS A 245 8.35 25.43 -0.41
C LYS A 245 9.29 26.61 -0.14
N VAL A 246 8.77 27.82 -0.11
CA VAL A 246 9.51 28.99 0.34
C VAL A 246 9.36 29.01 1.85
N HIS A 247 10.45 28.85 2.60
CA HIS A 247 10.48 28.97 4.07
C HIS A 247 9.91 30.33 4.52
N MET A 248 8.60 30.45 4.54
CA MET A 248 7.87 31.50 5.20
C MET A 248 7.65 31.01 6.62
N LYS A 249 8.02 31.84 7.60
CA LYS A 249 7.78 31.60 9.03
C LYS A 249 6.29 31.80 9.38
N GLU A 250 5.39 31.41 8.50
CA GLU A 250 3.94 31.60 8.62
C GLU A 250 3.24 30.22 8.61
N PRO A 251 2.08 30.08 9.28
CA PRO A 251 1.55 28.79 9.70
C PRO A 251 1.16 27.89 8.51
N GLU A 252 1.28 26.58 8.73
CA GLU A 252 0.74 25.53 7.86
C GLU A 252 -0.74 25.81 7.54
N TYR A 253 -1.10 25.74 6.25
CA TYR A 253 -2.48 25.88 5.82
C TYR A 253 -3.12 24.49 5.71
N ALA A 254 -4.01 24.17 6.65
CA ALA A 254 -4.88 23.01 6.57
C ALA A 254 -6.27 23.41 6.04
N ILE A 255 -6.74 22.74 4.99
CA ILE A 255 -8.06 22.95 4.36
C ILE A 255 -8.86 21.65 4.49
N SER A 256 -10.02 21.71 5.14
CA SER A 256 -10.97 20.59 5.11
C SER A 256 -11.66 20.50 3.75
N LEU A 257 -11.62 19.32 3.14
CA LEU A 257 -12.40 19.01 1.95
C LEU A 257 -13.86 18.70 2.33
N ARG A 258 -14.74 18.54 1.33
CA ARG A 258 -16.17 18.31 1.55
C ARG A 258 -16.43 17.05 2.38
N ASP A 259 -17.37 17.14 3.33
CA ASP A 259 -17.75 16.05 4.24
C ASP A 259 -18.26 14.79 3.52
N ASP A 260 -18.87 14.95 2.34
CA ASP A 260 -19.41 13.83 1.57
C ASP A 260 -18.34 12.97 0.88
N LEU A 261 -17.07 13.38 0.92
CA LEU A 261 -15.96 12.63 0.31
C LEU A 261 -15.54 11.42 1.12
N TRP A 262 -15.76 11.41 2.43
CA TRP A 262 -15.38 10.29 3.28
C TRP A 262 -15.99 8.95 2.82
N PRO A 263 -17.33 8.81 2.69
CA PRO A 263 -17.92 7.57 2.19
C PRO A 263 -17.58 7.28 0.70
N GLN A 264 -17.12 8.28 -0.05
CA GLN A 264 -16.74 8.13 -1.46
C GLN A 264 -15.30 7.64 -1.66
N LEU A 265 -14.41 7.82 -0.68
CA LEU A 265 -12.98 7.49 -0.85
C LEU A 265 -12.46 6.46 0.15
N LEU A 266 -13.04 6.39 1.35
CA LEU A 266 -12.42 5.72 2.50
C LEU A 266 -13.03 4.36 2.83
N ALA A 267 -13.86 3.78 1.96
CA ALA A 267 -14.49 2.49 2.25
C ALA A 267 -13.47 1.34 2.39
N LYS A 268 -12.28 1.47 1.80
CA LYS A 268 -11.15 0.55 1.98
C LYS A 268 -10.17 0.97 3.09
N GLY A 269 -10.36 2.16 3.63
CA GLY A 269 -9.49 2.75 4.65
C GLY A 269 -8.07 3.05 4.17
N LYS A 270 -7.88 3.32 2.87
CA LYS A 270 -6.59 3.70 2.29
C LYS A 270 -6.80 4.74 1.19
N LEU A 271 -5.94 5.74 1.19
CA LEU A 271 -5.78 6.70 0.11
C LEU A 271 -4.44 6.46 -0.59
N CYS A 272 -4.40 6.74 -1.88
CA CYS A 272 -3.19 6.81 -2.70
C CYS A 272 -3.25 8.08 -3.55
N GLY A 273 -2.13 8.57 -4.07
CA GLY A 273 -2.15 9.76 -4.92
C GLY A 273 -0.87 10.58 -4.84
N ASP A 274 -0.98 11.81 -5.31
CA ASP A 274 0.02 12.86 -5.27
C ASP A 274 -0.68 14.23 -5.16
N GLU A 275 0.04 15.33 -5.38
CA GLU A 275 -0.50 16.69 -5.34
C GLU A 275 -1.60 16.97 -6.37
N ARG A 276 -1.69 16.17 -7.44
CA ARG A 276 -2.65 16.35 -8.55
C ARG A 276 -3.90 15.52 -8.37
N PHE A 277 -3.81 14.37 -7.71
CA PHE A 277 -4.97 13.52 -7.51
C PHE A 277 -4.91 12.68 -6.25
N VAL A 278 -6.09 12.38 -5.71
CA VAL A 278 -6.27 11.40 -4.63
C VAL A 278 -7.18 10.29 -5.13
N VAL A 279 -6.76 9.05 -4.91
CA VAL A 279 -7.46 7.83 -5.26
C VAL A 279 -7.91 7.11 -4.00
N GLY A 280 -9.17 6.71 -4.00
CA GLY A 280 -9.78 5.89 -2.95
C GLY A 280 -10.77 4.89 -3.53
N GLU A 281 -11.51 4.23 -2.64
CA GLU A 281 -12.56 3.28 -2.99
C GLU A 281 -13.82 3.60 -2.19
N ASN A 282 -14.97 3.65 -2.85
CA ASN A 282 -16.25 3.91 -2.20
C ASN A 282 -16.91 2.63 -1.65
N GLY A 283 -18.03 2.78 -0.93
CA GLY A 283 -18.77 1.66 -0.35
C GLY A 283 -19.29 0.62 -1.37
N SER A 284 -19.35 0.99 -2.65
CA SER A 284 -19.73 0.12 -3.77
C SER A 284 -18.54 -0.57 -4.44
N GLN A 285 -17.32 -0.47 -3.88
CA GLN A 285 -16.08 -1.00 -4.46
C GLN A 285 -15.69 -0.33 -5.80
N GLU A 286 -16.14 0.89 -6.04
CA GLU A 286 -15.74 1.67 -7.20
C GLU A 286 -14.48 2.48 -6.86
N VAL A 287 -13.51 2.48 -7.78
CA VAL A 287 -12.32 3.33 -7.67
C VAL A 287 -12.74 4.77 -7.96
N VAL A 288 -12.51 5.65 -6.99
CA VAL A 288 -12.83 7.08 -7.09
C VAL A 288 -11.54 7.87 -7.16
N ILE A 289 -11.45 8.76 -8.16
CA ILE A 289 -10.30 9.64 -8.38
C ILE A 289 -10.79 11.08 -8.22
N LEU A 290 -10.28 11.77 -7.20
CA LEU A 290 -10.40 13.22 -7.08
C LEU A 290 -9.21 13.86 -7.76
N HIS A 291 -9.47 14.75 -8.71
CA HIS A 291 -8.45 15.49 -9.43
C HIS A 291 -8.44 16.95 -8.98
N PHE A 292 -7.25 17.50 -8.76
CA PHE A 292 -7.03 18.88 -8.34
C PHE A 292 -6.47 19.67 -9.54
N ASP A 293 -7.38 20.18 -10.36
CA ASP A 293 -7.02 21.04 -11.50
C ASP A 293 -6.65 22.46 -11.03
N ASP A 294 -5.61 23.03 -11.65
CA ASP A 294 -5.41 24.48 -11.59
C ASP A 294 -6.43 25.16 -12.51
N LEU A 295 -7.49 25.72 -11.92
CA LEU A 295 -8.54 26.46 -12.63
C LEU A 295 -8.03 27.75 -13.33
N SER A 296 -6.72 28.06 -13.24
CA SER A 296 -6.12 29.25 -13.85
C SER A 296 -6.11 29.26 -15.39
N LEU A 297 -6.42 28.15 -16.07
CA LEU A 297 -6.45 28.07 -17.55
C LEU A 297 -7.85 28.21 -18.20
N GLN A 298 -8.92 28.43 -17.44
CA GLN A 298 -10.24 28.76 -18.03
C GLN A 298 -10.48 30.28 -18.22
N ARG A 299 -9.44 31.06 -18.56
CA ARG A 299 -9.67 32.37 -19.19
C ARG A 299 -10.05 32.17 -20.64
N THR A 300 -11.35 32.06 -20.88
CA THR A 300 -11.93 32.19 -22.22
C THR A 300 -11.42 33.48 -22.88
N PRO A 301 -10.93 33.43 -24.13
CA PRO A 301 -10.67 34.65 -24.88
C PRO A 301 -12.01 35.32 -25.17
N LYS A 302 -12.13 36.60 -24.77
CA LYS A 302 -13.16 37.50 -25.31
C LYS A 302 -12.78 37.93 -26.72
#